data_AF-A0A1E7FVP5-F1
#
_entry.id   AF-A0A1E7FVP5-F1
#
_cell.length_a   1.000
_cell.length_b   1.000
_cell.length_c   1.000
_cell.angle_alpha   90.00
_cell.angle_beta   90.00
_cell.angle_gamma   90.00
#
_symmetry.space_group_name_H-M   'P 1'
#
loop_
_entity.id
_entity.type
_entity.pdbx_description
1 polymer ?
#
loop_
_entity_poly.entity_id
_entity_poly.type
_entity_poly.pdbx_seq_one_letter_code
_entity_poly.pdbx_strand_id
1 'polypeptide(L)'
;MVKARTDEQRKLAENSMQSYMYYPLYNGWLGKTIPIFETTTEAICWQLSRLMKDGVTHSQHHKKELRWVRACGRIDRKHYKAHEQYRITFNAKAEKDYFSGTKFYTIGSNSKSIETKIVMMNEEPFVDCCGSFKLHPDYQTSSGSIFRTKCIRNTNTDDISNIQTNLNYIPQVIHPNSFGMISICSKSLLQNLKLHKDYSINELCTIMKRICDNDKNNKNRIYVSLCCGTTATELNSNEICLCLDMDRRSLFSASINLHQRNKKTIFMSYYDYSNNNLTDLFQQLKETTKKRISVLYQHPSPSPATLNKFSQSCSRVAASLLAGHVAEICMVYDHKSTGTCWNEGTITKAFFNDIGNEDDKALIKSTKMALICSSDSDIVHHPYFGTTNRYGWAKMKKGEEHRIFFKTNLKRKRKRR
;
A
#
# COMPACT_ATOMS: atom_id res chain seq x y z
N MET A 1 -10.00 61.81 3.12
CA MET A 1 -8.83 61.25 2.42
C MET A 1 -8.25 59.97 3.05
N VAL A 2 -8.21 59.81 4.38
CA VAL A 2 -7.65 58.60 5.03
C VAL A 2 -8.53 57.34 4.86
N LYS A 3 -9.86 57.48 4.79
CA LYS A 3 -10.82 56.36 4.62
C LYS A 3 -10.78 55.71 3.23
N ALA A 4 -10.46 56.48 2.18
CA ALA A 4 -10.36 55.97 0.80
C ALA A 4 -9.06 55.18 0.56
N ARG A 5 -7.95 55.56 1.23
CA ARG A 5 -6.68 54.82 1.18
C ARG A 5 -6.76 53.45 1.85
N THR A 6 -7.56 53.31 2.91
CA THR A 6 -7.78 52.02 3.58
C THR A 6 -8.64 51.06 2.76
N ASP A 7 -9.60 51.56 1.97
CA ASP A 7 -10.44 50.74 1.09
C ASP A 7 -9.71 50.34 -0.20
N GLU A 8 -8.84 51.20 -0.75
CA GLU A 8 -7.93 50.84 -1.83
C GLU A 8 -6.87 49.82 -1.38
N GLN A 9 -6.30 49.97 -0.18
CA GLN A 9 -5.37 49.00 0.38
C GLN A 9 -6.03 47.66 0.73
N ARG A 10 -7.30 47.67 1.18
CA ARG A 10 -8.11 46.45 1.35
C ARG A 10 -8.45 45.79 0.01
N LYS A 11 -8.86 46.55 -1.00
CA LYS A 11 -9.10 46.03 -2.36
C LYS A 11 -7.81 45.54 -3.01
N LEU A 12 -6.65 46.16 -2.76
CA LEU A 12 -5.35 45.68 -3.21
C LEU A 12 -4.92 44.41 -2.47
N ALA A 13 -5.21 44.29 -1.17
CA ALA A 13 -4.98 43.06 -0.41
C ALA A 13 -5.91 41.92 -0.87
N GLU A 14 -7.20 42.18 -1.10
CA GLU A 14 -8.18 41.22 -1.62
C GLU A 14 -7.90 40.84 -3.09
N ASN A 15 -7.47 41.78 -3.93
CA ASN A 15 -6.99 41.51 -5.29
C ASN A 15 -5.63 40.76 -5.31
N SER A 16 -4.80 40.92 -4.27
CA SER A 16 -3.55 40.17 -4.14
C SER A 16 -3.76 38.73 -3.66
N MET A 17 -4.82 38.46 -2.88
CA MET A 17 -5.12 37.10 -2.39
C MET A 17 -5.69 36.17 -3.46
N GLN A 18 -6.22 36.68 -4.58
CA GLN A 18 -6.81 35.86 -5.65
C GLN A 18 -5.91 35.64 -6.89
N SER A 19 -4.66 36.11 -6.85
CA SER A 19 -3.77 36.04 -8.02
C SER A 19 -3.19 34.64 -8.28
N TYR A 20 -3.23 33.75 -7.28
CA TYR A 20 -2.60 32.44 -7.39
C TYR A 20 -3.58 31.32 -7.06
N MET A 21 -3.37 30.17 -7.70
CA MET A 21 -3.97 28.91 -7.30
C MET A 21 -2.86 27.91 -6.98
N TYR A 22 -3.20 26.87 -6.23
CA TYR A 22 -2.25 25.88 -5.74
C TYR A 22 -2.66 24.48 -6.16
N TYR A 23 -1.69 23.61 -6.36
CA TYR A 23 -1.95 22.22 -6.72
C TYR A 23 -0.96 21.28 -6.00
N PRO A 24 -1.38 20.06 -5.66
CA PRO A 24 -0.53 19.09 -4.97
C PRO A 24 0.58 18.62 -5.92
N LEU A 25 1.81 18.48 -5.42
CA LEU A 25 2.90 17.88 -6.19
C LEU A 25 2.77 16.36 -6.26
N TYR A 26 1.97 15.75 -5.38
CA TYR A 26 1.64 14.33 -5.38
C TYR A 26 0.13 14.12 -5.34
N ASN A 27 -0.39 13.50 -6.40
CA ASN A 27 -1.83 13.26 -6.59
C ASN A 27 -2.25 11.81 -6.32
N GLY A 28 -1.34 10.99 -5.80
CA GLY A 28 -1.60 9.59 -5.49
C GLY A 28 -1.58 8.65 -6.70
N TRP A 29 -1.63 7.35 -6.41
CA TRP A 29 -1.51 6.22 -7.34
C TRP A 29 -2.55 6.24 -8.47
N LEU A 30 -3.76 6.74 -8.21
CA LEU A 30 -4.88 6.75 -9.17
C LEU A 30 -5.22 8.14 -9.74
N GLY A 31 -4.46 9.18 -9.37
CA GLY A 31 -4.81 10.55 -9.65
C GLY A 31 -4.63 10.94 -11.12
N LYS A 32 -5.63 10.67 -11.98
CA LYS A 32 -5.61 11.05 -13.41
C LYS A 32 -5.72 12.57 -13.63
N THR A 33 -6.40 13.27 -12.72
CA THR A 33 -6.62 14.72 -12.78
C THR A 33 -6.09 15.36 -11.51
N ILE A 34 -5.25 16.38 -11.64
CA ILE A 34 -4.76 17.13 -10.50
C ILE A 34 -5.77 18.22 -10.13
N PRO A 35 -6.37 18.15 -8.93
CA PRO A 35 -7.21 19.23 -8.46
C PRO A 35 -6.37 20.45 -8.13
N ILE A 36 -6.97 21.61 -8.35
CA ILE A 36 -6.41 22.92 -8.03
C ILE A 36 -7.25 23.55 -6.92
N PHE A 37 -6.59 24.31 -6.06
CA PHE A 37 -7.13 24.86 -4.83
C PHE A 37 -6.81 26.36 -4.71
N GLU A 38 -7.57 27.06 -3.87
CA GLU A 38 -7.35 28.49 -3.62
C GLU A 38 -6.23 28.72 -2.61
N THR A 39 -5.98 27.74 -1.74
CA THR A 39 -4.99 27.86 -0.66
C THR A 39 -3.90 26.79 -0.73
N THR A 40 -2.73 27.11 -0.18
CA THR A 40 -1.66 26.14 0.05
C THR A 40 -2.12 25.04 0.99
N THR A 41 -2.89 25.38 2.04
CA THR A 41 -3.46 24.45 3.03
C THR A 41 -4.28 23.34 2.38
N GLU A 42 -5.20 23.68 1.48
CA GLU A 42 -6.03 22.69 0.80
C GLU A 42 -5.20 21.77 -0.11
N ALA A 43 -4.26 22.33 -0.88
CA ALA A 43 -3.38 21.55 -1.75
C ALA A 43 -2.50 20.56 -0.95
N ILE A 44 -1.97 21.01 0.19
CA ILE A 44 -1.15 20.18 1.08
C ILE A 44 -2.00 19.14 1.81
N CYS A 45 -3.20 19.50 2.29
CA CYS A 45 -4.15 18.54 2.87
C CYS A 45 -4.56 17.46 1.86
N TRP A 46 -4.78 17.81 0.60
CA TRP A 46 -5.03 16.84 -0.47
C TRP A 46 -3.84 15.92 -0.70
N GLN A 47 -2.63 16.48 -0.81
CA GLN A 47 -1.40 15.71 -0.98
C GLN A 47 -1.16 14.74 0.19
N LEU A 48 -1.29 15.23 1.42
CA LEU A 48 -1.21 14.41 2.63
C LEU A 48 -2.24 13.29 2.53
N SER A 49 -3.50 13.63 2.29
CA SER A 49 -4.58 12.69 2.06
C SER A 49 -4.24 11.59 1.04
N ARG A 50 -3.61 11.91 -0.10
CA ARG A 50 -3.15 10.92 -1.09
C ARG A 50 -2.05 10.04 -0.55
N LEU A 51 -1.01 10.62 0.07
CA LEU A 51 0.09 9.87 0.67
C LEU A 51 -0.39 8.92 1.78
N MET A 52 -1.39 9.36 2.55
CA MET A 52 -2.08 8.58 3.58
C MET A 52 -2.70 7.34 2.97
N LYS A 53 -3.53 7.59 1.97
CA LYS A 53 -4.30 6.62 1.22
C LYS A 53 -3.45 5.60 0.50
N ASP A 54 -2.30 6.01 -0.02
CA ASP A 54 -1.39 5.11 -0.73
C ASP A 54 -0.37 4.46 0.21
N GLY A 55 -0.54 4.63 1.53
CA GLY A 55 0.30 4.01 2.54
C GLY A 55 1.74 4.52 2.55
N VAL A 56 2.08 5.57 1.81
CA VAL A 56 3.43 6.13 1.70
C VAL A 56 3.88 6.76 3.01
N THR A 57 2.95 7.30 3.79
CA THR A 57 3.23 7.92 5.08
C THR A 57 3.75 6.97 6.15
N HIS A 58 3.81 5.65 5.93
CA HIS A 58 4.38 4.67 6.88
C HIS A 58 5.91 4.57 6.83
N SER A 59 6.52 5.10 5.77
CA SER A 59 7.93 4.98 5.40
C SER A 59 8.87 5.88 6.24
N GLN A 60 8.48 6.19 7.49
CA GLN A 60 8.95 7.35 8.27
C GLN A 60 10.32 7.23 8.95
N HIS A 61 11.12 6.20 8.65
CA HIS A 61 12.42 6.05 9.31
C HIS A 61 13.40 7.19 8.96
N HIS A 62 13.16 7.94 7.88
CA HIS A 62 13.91 9.15 7.54
C HIS A 62 13.01 10.36 7.28
N LYS A 63 12.71 11.14 8.33
CA LYS A 63 11.96 12.41 8.28
C LYS A 63 12.45 13.42 7.21
N LYS A 64 13.68 13.25 6.70
CA LYS A 64 14.27 14.08 5.65
C LYS A 64 13.64 13.82 4.27
N GLU A 65 13.18 12.60 3.98
CA GLU A 65 12.70 12.20 2.63
C GLU A 65 11.28 12.69 2.31
N LEU A 66 10.51 13.14 3.31
CA LEU A 66 9.15 13.68 3.13
C LEU A 66 9.09 15.20 3.32
N ARG A 67 10.23 15.92 3.35
CA ARG A 67 10.23 17.38 3.44
C ARG A 67 9.49 18.04 2.28
N TRP A 68 9.56 17.44 1.09
CA TRP A 68 8.83 17.89 -0.10
C TRP A 68 7.31 17.84 0.06
N VAL A 69 6.76 17.10 1.04
CA VAL A 69 5.32 17.02 1.29
C VAL A 69 4.74 18.36 1.74
N ARG A 70 5.60 19.27 2.22
CA ARG A 70 5.28 20.67 2.53
C ARG A 70 5.20 21.57 1.29
N ALA A 71 5.65 21.07 0.15
CA ALA A 71 5.67 21.80 -1.09
C ALA A 71 4.38 21.56 -1.88
N CYS A 72 3.87 22.63 -2.48
CA CYS A 72 2.82 22.57 -3.49
C CYS A 72 3.24 23.38 -4.73
N GLY A 73 2.63 23.08 -5.86
CA GLY A 73 2.76 23.91 -7.04
C GLY A 73 1.88 25.13 -6.92
N ARG A 74 2.36 26.27 -7.41
CA ARG A 74 1.67 27.54 -7.51
C ARG A 74 1.59 27.96 -8.96
N ILE A 75 0.42 28.44 -9.35
CA ILE A 75 0.10 28.86 -10.69
C ILE A 75 -0.54 30.26 -10.65
N ASP A 76 -0.16 31.13 -11.58
CA ASP A 76 -0.68 32.50 -11.65
C ASP A 76 -1.96 32.56 -12.48
N ARG A 77 -3.06 32.89 -11.80
CA ARG A 77 -4.42 32.90 -12.32
C ARG A 77 -4.61 33.88 -13.48
N LYS A 78 -3.69 34.84 -13.68
CA LYS A 78 -3.70 35.78 -14.81
C LYS A 78 -3.52 35.08 -16.17
N HIS A 79 -2.92 33.90 -16.19
CA HIS A 79 -2.52 33.23 -17.43
C HIS A 79 -3.41 32.04 -17.83
N TYR A 80 -4.42 31.68 -17.03
CA TYR A 80 -5.33 30.57 -17.36
C TYR A 80 -6.71 30.72 -16.71
N LYS A 81 -7.72 30.11 -17.33
CA LYS A 81 -9.06 30.00 -16.75
C LYS A 81 -9.17 28.70 -15.95
N ALA A 82 -9.33 28.84 -14.64
CA ALA A 82 -9.69 27.74 -13.75
C ALA A 82 -11.22 27.60 -13.72
N HIS A 83 -11.71 26.38 -13.92
CA HIS A 83 -13.12 26.02 -13.82
C HIS A 83 -13.34 25.28 -12.51
N GLU A 84 -14.28 25.78 -11.71
CA GLU A 84 -14.73 25.09 -10.50
C GLU A 84 -15.38 23.76 -10.88
N GLN A 85 -14.98 22.70 -10.18
CA GLN A 85 -15.49 21.35 -10.34
C GLN A 85 -16.60 21.11 -9.33
N TYR A 86 -17.84 21.09 -9.82
CA TYR A 86 -19.01 20.84 -8.99
C TYR A 86 -19.22 19.36 -8.62
N ARG A 87 -18.43 18.44 -9.21
CA ARG A 87 -18.54 17.00 -8.99
C ARG A 87 -17.17 16.35 -8.80
N ILE A 88 -16.68 16.39 -7.57
CA ILE A 88 -15.57 15.54 -7.13
C ILE A 88 -16.17 14.23 -6.59
N THR A 89 -15.76 13.11 -7.16
CA THR A 89 -16.16 11.80 -6.67
C THR A 89 -15.22 11.38 -5.55
N PHE A 90 -15.77 11.24 -4.35
CA PHE A 90 -15.07 10.67 -3.20
C PHE A 90 -15.45 9.22 -3.01
N ASN A 91 -14.44 8.35 -2.85
CA ASN A 91 -14.67 6.91 -2.63
C ASN A 91 -15.04 6.59 -1.18
N ALA A 92 -14.77 7.51 -0.24
CA ALA A 92 -15.06 7.32 1.18
C ALA A 92 -15.87 8.51 1.72
N LYS A 93 -16.91 8.21 2.51
CA LYS A 93 -17.73 9.24 3.18
C LYS A 93 -16.87 10.16 4.07
N ALA A 94 -16.00 9.59 4.89
CA ALA A 94 -15.12 10.37 5.78
C ALA A 94 -14.23 11.36 5.02
N GLU A 95 -13.82 11.02 3.80
CA GLU A 95 -13.04 11.91 2.96
C GLU A 95 -13.88 13.05 2.38
N LYS A 96 -15.11 12.72 1.92
CA LYS A 96 -16.09 13.73 1.50
C LYS A 96 -16.39 14.70 2.63
N ASP A 97 -16.55 14.21 3.85
CA ASP A 97 -16.86 15.01 5.03
C ASP A 97 -15.66 15.92 5.38
N TYR A 98 -14.42 15.40 5.32
CA TYR A 98 -13.21 16.19 5.58
C TYR A 98 -13.01 17.35 4.59
N PHE A 99 -13.27 17.12 3.30
CA PHE A 99 -13.19 18.15 2.27
C PHE A 99 -14.53 18.85 2.01
N SER A 100 -15.47 18.76 2.94
CA SER A 100 -16.74 19.47 2.83
C SER A 100 -16.49 20.97 2.88
N GLY A 101 -16.98 21.69 1.87
CA GLY A 101 -16.75 23.13 1.72
C GLY A 101 -15.46 23.52 0.98
N THR A 102 -14.57 22.58 0.67
CA THR A 102 -13.42 22.84 -0.22
C THR A 102 -13.89 22.97 -1.66
N LYS A 103 -13.45 24.04 -2.33
CA LYS A 103 -13.66 24.22 -3.77
C LYS A 103 -12.52 23.57 -4.54
N PHE A 104 -12.89 22.83 -5.58
CA PHE A 104 -11.94 22.15 -6.44
C PHE A 104 -11.97 22.79 -7.82
N TYR A 105 -10.80 22.95 -8.41
CA TYR A 105 -10.66 23.57 -9.72
C TYR A 105 -9.91 22.68 -10.70
N THR A 106 -10.18 22.87 -11.99
CA THR A 106 -9.38 22.33 -13.08
C THR A 106 -9.03 23.40 -14.10
N ILE A 107 -7.93 23.22 -14.81
CA ILE A 107 -7.53 24.13 -15.88
C ILE A 107 -8.18 23.68 -17.18
N GLY A 108 -8.80 24.62 -17.88
CA GLY A 108 -9.38 24.38 -19.19
C GLY A 108 -8.32 23.96 -20.22
N SER A 109 -8.71 23.07 -21.14
CA SER A 109 -7.88 22.48 -22.20
C SER A 109 -7.31 23.47 -23.23
N ASN A 110 -7.67 24.75 -23.16
CA ASN A 110 -7.24 25.78 -24.12
C ASN A 110 -6.14 26.72 -23.55
N SER A 111 -5.55 26.39 -22.40
CA SER A 111 -4.55 27.25 -21.74
C SER A 111 -3.17 27.05 -22.36
N LYS A 112 -2.58 28.07 -22.99
CA LYS A 112 -1.18 28.01 -23.45
C LYS A 112 -0.25 28.02 -22.22
N SER A 113 0.69 27.07 -22.18
CA SER A 113 1.82 26.92 -21.22
C SER A 113 1.63 27.59 -19.85
N ILE A 114 1.31 26.80 -18.81
CA ILE A 114 1.18 27.34 -17.45
C ILE A 114 2.57 27.48 -16.84
N GLU A 115 2.96 28.70 -16.48
CA GLU A 115 4.14 28.91 -15.63
C GLU A 115 3.82 28.42 -14.21
N THR A 116 4.60 27.44 -13.72
CA THR A 116 4.44 26.88 -12.39
C THR A 116 5.64 27.21 -11.52
N LYS A 117 5.40 27.55 -10.25
CA LYS A 117 6.43 27.75 -9.23
C LYS A 117 6.19 26.79 -8.09
N ILE A 118 7.25 26.24 -7.50
CA ILE A 118 7.13 25.43 -6.28
C ILE A 118 7.16 26.38 -5.08
N VAL A 119 6.19 26.24 -4.18
CA VAL A 119 6.15 27.00 -2.92
C VAL A 119 6.13 26.04 -1.74
N MET A 120 6.84 26.43 -0.68
CA MET A 120 6.93 25.66 0.56
C MET A 120 6.00 26.25 1.61
N MET A 121 5.18 25.41 2.24
CA MET A 121 4.40 25.80 3.40
C MET A 121 5.29 25.94 4.64
N ASN A 122 5.01 26.97 5.44
CA ASN A 122 5.62 27.19 6.75
C ASN A 122 5.35 26.01 7.69
N GLU A 123 6.19 25.83 8.70
CA GLU A 123 6.15 24.63 9.55
C GLU A 123 4.88 24.55 10.38
N GLU A 124 4.48 25.64 11.03
CA GLU A 124 3.31 25.70 11.90
C GLU A 124 2.00 25.33 11.16
N PRO A 125 1.62 25.98 10.03
CA PRO A 125 0.45 25.55 9.25
C PRO A 125 0.54 24.11 8.74
N PHE A 126 1.74 23.62 8.45
CA PHE A 126 1.92 22.23 8.03
C PHE A 126 1.69 21.25 9.19
N VAL A 127 2.13 21.59 10.40
CA VAL A 127 1.85 20.83 11.61
C VAL A 127 0.36 20.78 11.88
N ASP A 128 -0.37 21.87 11.64
CA ASP A 128 -1.83 21.93 11.76
C ASP A 128 -2.52 21.04 10.71
N CYS A 129 -2.06 21.09 9.46
CA CYS A 129 -2.53 20.17 8.40
C CYS A 129 -2.30 18.70 8.81
N CYS A 130 -1.17 18.38 9.42
CA CYS A 130 -0.92 17.02 9.93
C CYS A 130 -1.81 16.69 11.15
N GLY A 131 -2.11 17.70 11.96
CA GLY A 131 -2.90 17.60 13.18
C GLY A 131 -4.40 17.41 12.91
N SER A 132 -4.95 18.05 11.89
CA SER A 132 -6.37 17.92 11.52
C SER A 132 -6.73 16.47 11.20
N PHE A 133 -5.88 15.74 10.48
CA PHE A 133 -6.09 14.31 10.23
C PHE A 133 -6.06 13.46 11.52
N LYS A 134 -5.46 13.94 12.62
CA LYS A 134 -5.57 13.29 13.94
C LYS A 134 -6.93 13.43 14.58
N LEU A 135 -7.56 14.58 14.39
CA LEU A 135 -8.85 14.94 14.97
C LEU A 135 -10.04 14.33 14.22
N HIS A 136 -9.81 13.69 13.07
CA HIS A 136 -10.82 12.96 12.30
C HIS A 136 -10.50 11.46 12.21
N PRO A 137 -10.78 10.65 13.26
CA PRO A 137 -10.49 9.21 13.30
C PRO A 137 -11.20 8.41 12.18
N ASP A 138 -12.39 8.84 11.77
CA ASP A 138 -13.12 8.20 10.67
C ASP A 138 -12.38 8.30 9.33
N TYR A 139 -11.61 9.37 9.14
CA TYR A 139 -10.73 9.53 7.99
C TYR A 139 -9.58 8.50 8.04
N GLN A 140 -8.98 8.35 9.21
CA GLN A 140 -7.89 7.39 9.48
C GLN A 140 -8.33 5.93 9.35
N THR A 141 -9.62 5.64 9.46
CA THR A 141 -10.16 4.28 9.42
C THR A 141 -10.85 3.95 8.10
N SER A 142 -10.83 4.86 7.11
CA SER A 142 -11.23 4.53 5.74
C SER A 142 -10.39 3.35 5.24
N SER A 143 -11.00 2.42 4.47
CA SER A 143 -10.47 1.09 4.11
C SER A 143 -9.13 1.04 3.35
N GLY A 144 -8.42 2.17 3.23
CA GLY A 144 -7.05 2.26 2.72
C GLY A 144 -6.18 3.29 3.44
N SER A 145 -6.64 3.86 4.56
CA SER A 145 -5.84 4.73 5.41
C SER A 145 -5.38 3.88 6.58
N ILE A 146 -4.09 3.58 6.65
CA ILE A 146 -3.49 3.02 7.86
C ILE A 146 -2.67 4.19 8.45
N PHE A 147 -2.80 4.48 9.74
CA PHE A 147 -1.94 5.45 10.45
C PHE A 147 -1.57 4.94 11.83
N ARG A 148 -0.33 5.20 12.27
CA ARG A 148 -0.03 5.54 13.67
C ARG A 148 0.96 6.72 13.80
N THR A 149 0.43 7.81 14.34
CA THR A 149 0.93 8.59 15.51
C THR A 149 2.42 8.89 15.70
N LYS A 150 3.15 9.31 14.67
CA LYS A 150 4.22 10.32 14.88
C LYS A 150 4.01 11.50 13.93
N CYS A 151 3.64 12.65 14.49
CA CYS A 151 3.72 13.91 13.75
C CYS A 151 5.15 14.05 13.23
N ILE A 152 5.30 14.43 11.96
CA ILE A 152 6.57 14.88 11.41
C ILE A 152 6.91 16.19 12.13
N ARG A 153 7.58 16.12 13.28
CA ARG A 153 8.36 17.24 13.81
C ARG A 153 9.69 17.20 13.10
N ASN A 154 9.94 18.13 12.18
CA ASN A 154 11.25 18.25 11.54
C ASN A 154 11.71 19.70 11.58
N THR A 155 12.70 19.92 12.44
CA THR A 155 13.43 21.15 12.64
C THR A 155 14.33 21.48 11.45
N ASN A 156 14.48 22.80 11.23
CA ASN A 156 15.39 23.53 10.37
C ASN A 156 15.02 23.64 8.88
N THR A 157 14.70 24.89 8.54
CA THR A 157 14.47 25.49 7.23
C THR A 157 15.80 25.87 6.57
N ASP A 158 16.12 25.19 5.50
CA ASP A 158 16.89 25.61 4.31
C ASP A 158 16.67 24.45 3.33
N ASP A 159 16.14 24.66 2.11
CA ASP A 159 16.16 23.70 0.96
C ASP A 159 15.07 23.92 -0.11
N ILE A 160 14.91 25.13 -0.68
CA ILE A 160 14.17 25.26 -1.96
C ILE A 160 15.06 24.84 -3.15
N SER A 161 16.36 25.14 -3.07
CA SER A 161 17.36 24.74 -4.09
C SER A 161 17.57 23.23 -4.17
N ASN A 162 17.49 22.51 -3.05
CA ASN A 162 17.74 21.07 -2.98
C ASN A 162 16.61 20.16 -3.51
N ILE A 163 15.40 20.69 -3.73
CA ILE A 163 14.32 19.94 -4.41
C ILE A 163 14.54 19.96 -5.93
N GLN A 164 15.01 21.08 -6.48
CA GLN A 164 15.33 21.20 -7.91
C GLN A 164 16.62 20.47 -8.31
N THR A 165 17.59 20.33 -7.39
CA THR A 165 18.87 19.66 -7.67
C THR A 165 18.93 18.18 -7.24
N ASN A 166 17.93 17.67 -6.51
CA ASN A 166 17.90 16.25 -6.13
C ASN A 166 17.56 15.36 -7.34
N LEU A 167 18.55 14.63 -7.85
CA LEU A 167 18.45 13.60 -8.90
C LEU A 167 17.43 12.47 -8.60
N ASN A 168 16.89 12.45 -7.38
CA ASN A 168 15.92 11.47 -6.89
C ASN A 168 14.44 11.86 -7.11
N TYR A 169 14.14 13.08 -7.57
CA TYR A 169 12.78 13.52 -7.87
C TYR A 169 12.71 13.94 -9.34
N ILE A 170 11.84 13.28 -10.12
CA ILE A 170 11.67 13.62 -11.53
C ILE A 170 10.42 14.50 -11.62
N PRO A 171 10.55 15.78 -12.03
CA PRO A 171 9.43 16.57 -12.48
C PRO A 171 8.69 15.81 -13.57
N GLN A 172 7.45 15.39 -13.32
CA GLN A 172 6.62 14.81 -14.36
C GLN A 172 5.58 15.80 -14.84
N VAL A 173 5.47 15.88 -16.17
CA VAL A 173 4.29 16.43 -16.83
C VAL A 173 3.15 15.42 -16.61
N ILE A 174 2.10 15.88 -15.94
CA ILE A 174 0.99 15.08 -15.38
C ILE A 174 0.16 14.35 -16.46
N HIS A 175 0.32 14.73 -17.72
CA HIS A 175 -0.37 14.26 -18.92
C HIS A 175 0.31 14.89 -20.16
N PRO A 176 0.34 14.26 -21.35
CA PRO A 176 0.79 14.92 -22.58
C PRO A 176 0.01 16.22 -22.92
N ASN A 177 -1.16 16.43 -22.30
CA ASN A 177 -1.99 17.63 -22.43
C ASN A 177 -2.03 18.50 -21.17
N SER A 178 -1.27 18.17 -20.11
CA SER A 178 -1.22 19.00 -18.90
C SER A 178 -0.06 19.97 -19.02
N PHE A 179 -0.40 21.25 -19.13
CA PHE A 179 0.45 22.34 -19.59
C PHE A 179 1.53 22.74 -18.57
N GLY A 180 2.62 21.99 -18.44
CA GLY A 180 3.80 22.42 -17.67
C GLY A 180 3.66 22.35 -16.14
N MET A 181 2.61 21.71 -15.62
CA MET A 181 2.51 21.40 -14.20
C MET A 181 3.54 20.34 -13.82
N ILE A 182 4.27 20.60 -12.72
CA ILE A 182 5.29 19.71 -12.17
C ILE A 182 4.67 18.82 -11.10
N SER A 183 4.61 17.51 -11.33
CA SER A 183 4.43 16.51 -10.27
C SER A 183 5.80 16.07 -9.74
N ILE A 184 5.93 15.92 -8.42
CA ILE A 184 7.08 15.25 -7.82
C ILE A 184 6.67 13.79 -7.60
N CYS A 185 7.22 12.92 -8.44
CA CYS A 185 7.32 11.52 -8.08
C CYS A 185 8.80 11.21 -7.86
N SER A 186 9.15 10.60 -6.73
CA SER A 186 10.51 10.11 -6.57
C SER A 186 10.82 9.14 -7.72
N LYS A 187 12.02 9.22 -8.30
CA LYS A 187 12.47 8.33 -9.35
C LYS A 187 12.38 6.86 -8.92
N SER A 188 12.64 6.57 -7.64
CA SER A 188 12.45 5.25 -7.04
C SER A 188 10.96 4.89 -6.93
N LEU A 189 10.10 5.83 -6.54
CA LEU A 189 8.64 5.66 -6.53
C LEU A 189 8.07 5.39 -7.94
N LEU A 190 8.54 6.09 -8.97
CA LEU A 190 8.15 5.90 -10.38
C LEU A 190 8.66 4.59 -10.98
N GLN A 191 9.90 4.23 -10.65
CA GLN A 191 10.43 2.92 -11.02
C GLN A 191 9.59 1.83 -10.32
N ASN A 192 9.27 1.98 -9.03
CA ASN A 192 8.38 1.05 -8.31
C ASN A 192 6.98 0.96 -8.92
N LEU A 193 6.38 2.09 -9.33
CA LEU A 193 5.13 2.16 -10.11
C LEU A 193 5.20 1.31 -11.40
N LYS A 194 6.34 1.33 -12.09
CA LYS A 194 6.59 0.53 -13.31
C LYS A 194 7.08 -0.90 -13.04
N LEU A 195 7.58 -1.19 -11.83
CA LEU A 195 8.18 -2.47 -11.43
C LEU A 195 7.16 -3.51 -11.01
N HIS A 196 5.88 -3.17 -10.87
CA HIS A 196 4.81 -4.16 -10.84
C HIS A 196 4.54 -4.69 -12.25
N LYS A 197 5.59 -5.11 -12.97
CA LYS A 197 5.46 -5.88 -14.20
C LYS A 197 4.70 -7.17 -13.86
N ASP A 198 3.88 -7.64 -14.79
CA ASP A 198 3.33 -9.00 -14.70
C ASP A 198 4.47 -9.99 -14.97
N TYR A 199 5.15 -10.38 -13.91
CA TYR A 199 6.23 -11.35 -13.99
C TYR A 199 5.66 -12.73 -14.35
N SER A 200 6.26 -13.36 -15.35
CA SER A 200 6.03 -14.77 -15.61
C SER A 200 6.54 -15.63 -14.44
N ILE A 201 6.02 -16.85 -14.31
CA ILE A 201 6.46 -17.81 -13.27
C ILE A 201 7.97 -18.06 -13.37
N ASN A 202 8.52 -18.18 -14.58
CA ASN A 202 9.95 -18.38 -14.81
C ASN A 202 10.77 -17.20 -14.27
N GLU A 203 10.33 -15.96 -14.51
CA GLU A 203 11.00 -14.77 -13.97
C GLU A 203 10.94 -14.77 -12.43
N LEU A 204 9.77 -15.04 -11.84
CA LEU A 204 9.60 -15.13 -10.39
C LEU A 204 10.54 -16.17 -9.76
N CYS A 205 10.55 -17.39 -10.32
CA CYS A 205 11.39 -18.49 -9.82
C CYS A 205 12.88 -18.16 -9.96
N THR A 206 13.28 -17.53 -11.07
CA THR A 206 14.67 -17.09 -11.29
C THR A 206 15.11 -16.04 -10.27
N ILE A 207 14.25 -15.05 -9.99
CA ILE A 207 14.52 -14.02 -8.98
C ILE A 207 14.64 -14.66 -7.60
N MET A 208 13.69 -15.53 -7.22
CA MET A 208 13.73 -16.21 -5.93
C MET A 208 14.94 -17.11 -5.78
N LYS A 209 15.38 -17.79 -6.85
CA LYS A 209 16.62 -18.56 -6.86
C LYS A 209 17.82 -17.66 -6.53
N ARG A 210 17.95 -16.50 -7.20
CA ARG A 210 19.02 -15.55 -6.90
C ARG A 210 18.99 -15.05 -5.45
N ILE A 211 17.80 -14.82 -4.89
CA ILE A 211 17.66 -14.43 -3.48
C ILE A 211 18.14 -15.57 -2.56
N CYS A 212 17.74 -16.81 -2.84
CA CYS A 212 18.15 -17.99 -2.08
C CYS A 212 19.66 -18.24 -2.16
N ASP A 213 20.24 -18.15 -3.35
CA ASP A 213 21.67 -18.39 -3.59
C ASP A 213 22.54 -17.31 -2.91
N ASN A 214 22.01 -16.09 -2.74
CA ASN A 214 22.70 -14.98 -2.07
C ASN A 214 22.42 -14.89 -0.56
N ASP A 215 21.54 -15.72 0.02
CA ASP A 215 21.27 -15.69 1.46
C ASP A 215 22.43 -16.32 2.25
N LYS A 216 23.19 -15.47 2.93
CA LYS A 216 24.32 -15.87 3.77
C LYS A 216 23.94 -16.82 4.91
N ASN A 217 22.68 -16.80 5.34
CA ASN A 217 22.20 -17.65 6.43
C ASN A 217 21.78 -19.05 5.94
N ASN A 218 21.85 -19.30 4.64
CA ASN A 218 21.46 -20.55 3.98
C ASN A 218 20.11 -21.09 4.48
N LYS A 219 19.11 -20.21 4.61
CA LYS A 219 17.77 -20.62 5.05
C LYS A 219 17.24 -21.71 4.13
N ASN A 220 16.67 -22.76 4.71
CA ASN A 220 16.16 -23.91 3.95
C ASN A 220 14.68 -23.76 3.54
N ARG A 221 14.11 -22.57 3.72
CA ARG A 221 12.67 -22.35 3.57
C ARG A 221 12.40 -21.02 2.86
N ILE A 222 11.41 -21.06 1.99
CA ILE A 222 10.78 -19.88 1.38
C ILE A 222 9.37 -19.78 1.94
N TYR A 223 9.00 -18.60 2.41
CA TYR A 223 7.62 -18.26 2.73
C TYR A 223 6.98 -17.59 1.53
N VAL A 224 5.90 -18.17 1.01
CA VAL A 224 5.10 -17.52 -0.02
C VAL A 224 3.90 -16.89 0.68
N SER A 225 3.91 -15.57 0.78
CA SER A 225 2.83 -14.79 1.40
C SER A 225 1.83 -14.35 0.35
N LEU A 226 0.61 -14.88 0.44
CA LEU A 226 -0.53 -14.56 -0.42
C LEU A 226 -1.42 -13.54 0.29
N CYS A 227 -1.99 -12.61 -0.48
CA CYS A 227 -2.75 -11.48 0.05
C CYS A 227 -1.93 -10.65 1.06
N CYS A 228 -0.63 -10.49 0.77
CA CYS A 228 0.33 -9.88 1.70
C CYS A 228 0.07 -8.39 2.01
N GLY A 229 -0.81 -7.72 1.27
CA GLY A 229 -1.16 -6.32 1.42
C GLY A 229 0.08 -5.43 1.37
N THR A 230 0.26 -4.62 2.42
CA THR A 230 1.42 -3.73 2.56
C THR A 230 2.69 -4.45 3.03
N THR A 231 2.64 -5.78 3.20
CA THR A 231 3.78 -6.63 3.57
C THR A 231 4.42 -6.24 4.91
N ALA A 232 3.63 -5.60 5.80
CA ALA A 232 4.13 -4.98 7.02
C ALA A 232 4.80 -6.00 7.96
N THR A 233 4.29 -7.23 8.00
CA THR A 233 4.79 -8.29 8.87
C THR A 233 6.09 -8.90 8.32
N GLU A 234 6.13 -9.18 7.03
CA GLU A 234 7.29 -9.76 6.36
C GLU A 234 8.48 -8.79 6.37
N LEU A 235 8.22 -7.48 6.25
CA LEU A 235 9.25 -6.44 6.33
C LEU A 235 9.98 -6.39 7.68
N ASN A 236 9.40 -6.95 8.75
CA ASN A 236 10.05 -7.08 10.06
C ASN A 236 10.84 -8.39 10.18
N SER A 237 10.62 -9.33 9.27
CA SER A 237 11.29 -10.63 9.23
C SER A 237 12.64 -10.58 8.53
N ASN A 238 13.50 -11.56 8.82
CA ASN A 238 14.72 -11.85 8.06
C ASN A 238 14.54 -13.10 7.17
N GLU A 239 13.36 -13.70 7.17
CA GLU A 239 13.06 -14.86 6.34
C GLU A 239 13.11 -14.53 4.83
N ILE A 240 13.24 -15.58 4.01
CA ILE A 240 13.12 -15.45 2.55
C ILE A 240 11.64 -15.48 2.21
N CYS A 241 11.13 -14.38 1.65
CA CYS A 241 9.71 -14.21 1.37
C CYS A 241 9.45 -13.87 -0.11
N LEU A 242 8.50 -14.57 -0.71
CA LEU A 242 7.83 -14.17 -1.95
C LEU A 242 6.44 -13.65 -1.58
N CYS A 243 6.24 -12.35 -1.69
CA CYS A 243 5.02 -11.64 -1.33
C CYS A 243 4.19 -11.36 -2.59
N LEU A 244 3.01 -11.96 -2.68
CA LEU A 244 2.12 -11.87 -3.82
C LEU A 244 0.81 -11.21 -3.40
N ASP A 245 0.34 -10.27 -4.22
CA ASP A 245 -0.97 -9.63 -4.04
C ASP A 245 -1.64 -9.30 -5.38
N MET A 246 -2.97 -9.20 -5.36
CA MET A 246 -3.77 -8.69 -6.49
C MET A 246 -3.97 -7.17 -6.41
N ASP A 247 -3.71 -6.54 -5.26
CA ASP A 247 -3.77 -5.09 -5.12
C ASP A 247 -2.40 -4.45 -5.35
N ARG A 248 -2.22 -3.93 -6.57
CA ARG A 248 -1.01 -3.17 -6.96
C ARG A 248 -0.73 -1.98 -6.05
N ARG A 249 -1.77 -1.38 -5.47
CA ARG A 249 -1.62 -0.24 -4.58
C ARG A 249 -0.98 -0.63 -3.26
N SER A 250 -1.41 -1.74 -2.68
CA SER A 250 -0.81 -2.30 -1.48
C SER A 250 0.66 -2.68 -1.71
N LEU A 251 0.96 -3.29 -2.86
CA LEU A 251 2.33 -3.62 -3.26
C LEU A 251 3.21 -2.38 -3.48
N PHE A 252 2.63 -1.29 -4.01
CA PHE A 252 3.35 -0.02 -4.16
C PHE A 252 3.79 0.53 -2.80
N SER A 253 2.89 0.58 -1.82
CA SER A 253 3.23 0.97 -0.46
C SER A 253 4.33 0.08 0.13
N ALA A 254 4.20 -1.24 -0.05
CA ALA A 254 5.16 -2.22 0.43
C ALA A 254 6.56 -2.02 -0.19
N SER A 255 6.64 -1.76 -1.50
CA SER A 255 7.90 -1.59 -2.24
C SER A 255 8.73 -0.41 -1.75
N ILE A 256 8.09 0.69 -1.35
CA ILE A 256 8.74 1.87 -0.77
C ILE A 256 9.41 1.48 0.54
N ASN A 257 8.65 0.81 1.42
CA ASN A 257 9.15 0.35 2.72
C ASN A 257 10.27 -0.68 2.55
N LEU A 258 10.18 -1.57 1.56
CA LEU A 258 11.21 -2.56 1.25
C LEU A 258 12.54 -1.90 0.87
N HIS A 259 12.47 -0.92 -0.04
CA HIS A 259 13.63 -0.20 -0.52
C HIS A 259 14.34 0.54 0.61
N GLN A 260 13.58 1.27 1.42
CA GLN A 260 14.13 2.01 2.57
C GLN A 260 14.77 1.10 3.62
N ARG A 261 14.20 -0.08 3.86
CA ARG A 261 14.76 -1.06 4.80
C ARG A 261 15.90 -1.88 4.21
N ASN A 262 16.21 -1.70 2.92
CA ASN A 262 17.24 -2.44 2.18
C ASN A 262 17.14 -3.97 2.39
N LYS A 263 15.91 -4.49 2.44
CA LYS A 263 15.65 -5.91 2.69
C LYS A 263 15.82 -6.69 1.40
N LYS A 264 16.87 -7.51 1.33
CA LYS A 264 17.21 -8.32 0.14
C LYS A 264 16.58 -9.72 0.12
N THR A 265 15.97 -10.15 1.23
CA THR A 265 15.37 -11.48 1.37
C THR A 265 13.91 -11.52 0.94
N ILE A 266 13.31 -10.38 0.59
CA ILE A 266 11.89 -10.26 0.27
C ILE A 266 11.76 -9.80 -1.17
N PHE A 267 10.92 -10.49 -1.93
CA PHE A 267 10.50 -10.06 -3.26
C PHE A 267 8.98 -9.89 -3.28
N MET A 268 8.51 -8.80 -3.88
CA MET A 268 7.08 -8.47 -3.97
C MET A 268 6.66 -8.44 -5.43
N SER A 269 5.52 -9.07 -5.75
CA SER A 269 4.98 -9.05 -7.11
C SER A 269 3.46 -8.99 -7.10
N TYR A 270 2.91 -8.32 -8.12
CA TYR A 270 1.50 -8.53 -8.48
C TYR A 270 1.34 -9.98 -8.96
N TYR A 271 0.24 -10.61 -8.57
CA TYR A 271 -0.09 -11.95 -9.03
C TYR A 271 -1.59 -12.15 -9.07
N ASP A 272 -2.13 -12.40 -10.26
CA ASP A 272 -3.56 -12.66 -10.43
C ASP A 272 -3.89 -14.12 -10.16
N TYR A 273 -4.56 -14.39 -9.03
CA TYR A 273 -4.94 -15.74 -8.65
C TYR A 273 -5.99 -16.39 -9.58
N SER A 274 -6.70 -15.61 -10.41
CA SER A 274 -7.68 -16.18 -11.35
C SER A 274 -7.06 -16.88 -12.57
N ASN A 275 -5.79 -16.66 -12.89
CA ASN A 275 -5.15 -17.18 -14.12
C ASN A 275 -4.52 -18.59 -13.96
N ASN A 276 -5.00 -19.39 -13.00
CA ASN A 276 -4.77 -20.85 -12.88
C ASN A 276 -3.34 -21.36 -12.67
N ASN A 277 -2.37 -20.52 -12.30
CA ASN A 277 -0.95 -20.88 -12.37
C ASN A 277 -0.23 -20.98 -11.00
N LEU A 278 -0.96 -20.91 -9.88
CA LEU A 278 -0.37 -21.05 -8.54
C LEU A 278 0.28 -22.42 -8.31
N THR A 279 -0.36 -23.50 -8.78
CA THR A 279 0.19 -24.85 -8.63
C THR A 279 1.52 -25.00 -9.37
N ASP A 280 1.57 -24.51 -10.61
CA ASP A 280 2.78 -24.48 -11.43
C ASP A 280 3.88 -23.61 -10.79
N LEU A 281 3.49 -22.46 -10.21
CA LEU A 281 4.42 -21.61 -9.48
C LEU A 281 5.07 -22.37 -8.33
N PHE A 282 4.30 -23.05 -7.48
CA PHE A 282 4.86 -23.80 -6.35
C PHE A 282 5.72 -24.98 -6.80
N GLN A 283 5.31 -25.69 -7.84
CA GLN A 283 6.10 -26.76 -8.43
C GLN A 283 7.45 -26.23 -8.92
N GLN A 284 7.44 -25.24 -9.81
CA GLN A 284 8.66 -24.69 -10.41
C GLN A 284 9.54 -24.00 -9.37
N LEU A 285 8.96 -23.30 -8.39
CA LEU A 285 9.70 -22.67 -7.32
C LEU A 285 10.44 -23.72 -6.49
N LYS A 286 9.79 -24.85 -6.15
CA LYS A 286 10.42 -25.96 -5.43
C LYS A 286 11.52 -26.61 -6.26
N GLU A 287 11.27 -26.84 -7.54
CA GLU A 287 12.23 -27.47 -8.44
C GLU A 287 13.46 -26.58 -8.69
N THR A 288 13.27 -25.27 -8.79
CA THR A 288 14.33 -24.30 -9.10
C THR A 288 15.21 -23.98 -7.88
N THR A 289 14.58 -23.83 -6.71
CA THR A 289 15.27 -23.40 -5.48
C THR A 289 15.69 -24.57 -4.59
N LYS A 290 15.04 -25.74 -4.73
CA LYS A 290 15.19 -26.92 -3.86
C LYS A 290 14.93 -26.64 -2.37
N LYS A 291 14.28 -25.51 -2.05
CA LYS A 291 13.92 -25.12 -0.67
C LYS A 291 12.54 -25.66 -0.30
N ARG A 292 12.27 -25.78 1.00
CA ARG A 292 10.93 -26.06 1.53
C ARG A 292 10.04 -24.83 1.33
N ILE A 293 8.81 -25.03 0.86
CA ILE A 293 7.84 -23.95 0.69
C ILE A 293 6.80 -24.01 1.80
N SER A 294 6.64 -22.92 2.55
CA SER A 294 5.52 -22.69 3.45
C SER A 294 4.65 -21.57 2.91
N VAL A 295 3.35 -21.80 2.80
CA VAL A 295 2.41 -20.78 2.33
C VAL A 295 1.80 -20.07 3.53
N LEU A 296 1.72 -18.75 3.43
CA LEU A 296 1.06 -17.89 4.40
C LEU A 296 -0.06 -17.13 3.68
N TYR A 297 -1.28 -17.22 4.19
CA TYR A 297 -2.35 -16.29 3.83
C TYR A 297 -2.42 -15.20 4.90
N GLN A 298 -2.26 -13.95 4.50
CA GLN A 298 -2.46 -12.80 5.37
C GLN A 298 -3.76 -12.07 5.03
N HIS A 299 -4.52 -11.70 6.07
CA HIS A 299 -5.72 -10.84 6.02
C HIS A 299 -6.48 -10.87 4.70
N PRO A 300 -7.04 -12.02 4.28
CA PRO A 300 -8.09 -11.93 3.30
C PRO A 300 -9.19 -11.13 4.02
N SER A 301 -9.65 -10.02 3.44
CA SER A 301 -10.84 -9.30 3.90
C SER A 301 -11.67 -9.16 2.64
N PRO A 302 -12.52 -10.15 2.34
CA PRO A 302 -13.06 -10.25 1.01
C PRO A 302 -14.14 -9.17 0.90
N SER A 303 -14.05 -8.35 -0.13
CA SER A 303 -15.30 -7.97 -0.76
C SER A 303 -15.95 -9.27 -1.29
N PRO A 304 -17.29 -9.34 -1.44
CA PRO A 304 -17.92 -10.50 -2.06
C PRO A 304 -17.29 -10.90 -3.41
N ALA A 305 -16.75 -9.93 -4.16
CA ALA A 305 -16.00 -10.15 -5.40
C ALA A 305 -14.65 -10.86 -5.22
N THR A 306 -14.01 -10.76 -4.05
CA THR A 306 -12.71 -11.42 -3.76
C THR A 306 -12.86 -12.80 -3.14
N LEU A 307 -14.04 -13.16 -2.62
CA LEU A 307 -14.30 -14.48 -2.03
C LEU A 307 -14.06 -15.63 -3.03
N ASN A 308 -14.59 -15.50 -4.25
CA ASN A 308 -14.39 -16.52 -5.29
C ASN A 308 -12.91 -16.72 -5.64
N LYS A 309 -12.17 -15.61 -5.81
CA LYS A 309 -10.73 -15.65 -6.10
C LYS A 309 -9.93 -16.27 -4.96
N PHE A 310 -10.32 -15.99 -3.71
CA PHE A 310 -9.69 -16.64 -2.56
C PHE A 310 -9.94 -18.15 -2.54
N SER A 311 -11.20 -18.59 -2.74
CA SER A 311 -11.52 -20.03 -2.79
C SER A 311 -10.72 -20.73 -3.87
N GLN A 312 -10.68 -20.17 -5.08
CA GLN A 312 -9.84 -20.67 -6.17
C GLN A 312 -8.37 -20.79 -5.75
N SER A 313 -7.81 -19.75 -5.12
CA SER A 313 -6.43 -19.79 -4.64
C SER A 313 -6.21 -20.92 -3.62
N CYS A 314 -7.15 -21.10 -2.67
CA CYS A 314 -7.05 -22.12 -1.65
C CYS A 314 -7.03 -23.52 -2.24
N SER A 315 -7.91 -23.78 -3.21
CA SER A 315 -8.00 -25.05 -3.91
C SER A 315 -6.70 -25.38 -4.66
N ARG A 316 -6.05 -24.37 -5.28
CA ARG A 316 -4.74 -24.55 -5.94
C ARG A 316 -3.62 -24.81 -4.95
N VAL A 317 -3.60 -24.10 -3.81
CA VAL A 317 -2.61 -24.32 -2.75
C VAL A 317 -2.82 -25.70 -2.10
N ALA A 318 -4.06 -26.14 -1.91
CA ALA A 318 -4.40 -27.47 -1.41
C ALA A 318 -3.89 -28.57 -2.35
N ALA A 319 -4.12 -28.43 -3.66
CA ALA A 319 -3.57 -29.33 -4.66
C ALA A 319 -2.02 -29.39 -4.60
N SER A 320 -1.36 -28.25 -4.44
CA SER A 320 0.10 -28.19 -4.25
C SER A 320 0.58 -28.82 -2.94
N LEU A 321 -0.22 -28.74 -1.87
CA LEU A 321 0.05 -29.43 -0.61
C LEU A 321 -0.04 -30.95 -0.78
N LEU A 322 -1.11 -31.44 -1.43
CA LEU A 322 -1.32 -32.88 -1.71
C LEU A 322 -0.24 -33.46 -2.62
N ALA A 323 0.18 -32.71 -3.65
CA ALA A 323 1.31 -33.07 -4.52
C ALA A 323 2.68 -32.93 -3.83
N GLY A 324 2.73 -32.36 -2.62
CA GLY A 324 3.94 -32.17 -1.83
C GLY A 324 4.85 -31.05 -2.34
N HIS A 325 4.37 -30.15 -3.20
CA HIS A 325 5.09 -28.94 -3.60
C HIS A 325 5.13 -27.91 -2.46
N VAL A 326 4.05 -27.82 -1.69
CA VAL A 326 3.93 -27.03 -0.47
C VAL A 326 4.02 -27.96 0.74
N ALA A 327 4.73 -27.54 1.78
CA ALA A 327 4.90 -28.35 2.99
C ALA A 327 3.84 -28.07 4.06
N GLU A 328 3.42 -26.82 4.18
CA GLU A 328 2.45 -26.36 5.17
C GLU A 328 1.81 -25.05 4.70
N ILE A 329 0.61 -24.80 5.21
CA ILE A 329 -0.17 -23.61 4.96
C ILE A 329 -0.52 -23.03 6.33
N CYS A 330 -0.28 -21.74 6.52
CA CYS A 330 -0.77 -21.01 7.67
C CYS A 330 -1.68 -19.89 7.19
N MET A 331 -2.81 -19.74 7.84
CA MET A 331 -3.78 -18.69 7.58
C MET A 331 -3.85 -17.82 8.83
N VAL A 332 -3.54 -16.55 8.66
CA VAL A 332 -3.65 -15.53 9.69
C VAL A 332 -4.82 -14.63 9.34
N TYR A 333 -5.78 -14.50 10.25
CA TYR A 333 -7.01 -13.75 10.00
C TYR A 333 -7.52 -13.01 11.22
N ASP A 334 -8.43 -12.09 10.92
CA ASP A 334 -9.02 -11.18 11.88
C ASP A 334 -10.39 -11.62 12.28
N HIS A 335 -10.62 -11.65 13.59
CA HIS A 335 -11.98 -11.74 14.11
C HIS A 335 -12.49 -10.34 14.46
N LYS A 336 -13.52 -9.90 13.74
CA LYS A 336 -14.31 -8.72 14.08
C LYS A 336 -15.78 -9.12 14.18
N SER A 337 -16.39 -8.84 15.33
CA SER A 337 -17.83 -9.12 15.54
C SER A 337 -18.75 -8.31 14.60
N THR A 338 -18.25 -7.24 13.98
CA THR A 338 -19.00 -6.37 13.08
C THR A 338 -18.22 -6.03 11.80
N GLY A 339 -18.76 -6.42 10.63
CA GLY A 339 -18.19 -6.14 9.30
C GLY A 339 -17.81 -7.41 8.52
N THR A 340 -17.20 -7.23 7.35
CA THR A 340 -16.76 -8.31 6.46
C THR A 340 -15.35 -8.76 6.85
N CYS A 341 -15.23 -9.70 7.79
CA CYS A 341 -13.97 -10.39 8.09
C CYS A 341 -14.16 -11.90 7.91
N TRP A 342 -13.07 -12.61 7.67
CA TRP A 342 -13.12 -14.07 7.63
C TRP A 342 -13.17 -14.63 9.04
N ASN A 343 -13.88 -15.73 9.21
CA ASN A 343 -13.82 -16.54 10.40
C ASN A 343 -13.39 -17.96 10.02
N GLU A 344 -13.12 -18.80 11.03
CA GLU A 344 -12.69 -20.18 10.85
C GLU A 344 -13.59 -20.94 9.87
N GLY A 345 -14.92 -20.85 10.06
CA GLY A 345 -15.89 -21.56 9.24
C GLY A 345 -15.82 -21.13 7.77
N THR A 346 -15.65 -19.83 7.51
CA THR A 346 -15.54 -19.30 6.15
C THR A 346 -14.25 -19.76 5.48
N ILE A 347 -13.14 -19.72 6.20
CA ILE A 347 -11.81 -20.14 5.71
C ILE A 347 -11.81 -21.64 5.43
N THR A 348 -12.27 -22.43 6.39
CA THR A 348 -12.34 -23.89 6.29
C THR A 348 -13.24 -24.27 5.12
N LYS A 349 -14.42 -23.66 5.03
CA LYS A 349 -15.33 -23.89 3.89
C LYS A 349 -14.64 -23.57 2.58
N ALA A 350 -14.05 -22.39 2.43
CA ALA A 350 -13.38 -21.99 1.20
C ALA A 350 -12.20 -22.89 0.83
N PHE A 351 -11.44 -23.37 1.82
CA PHE A 351 -10.30 -24.25 1.60
C PHE A 351 -10.70 -25.65 1.14
N PHE A 352 -11.73 -26.23 1.77
CA PHE A 352 -12.18 -27.58 1.46
C PHE A 352 -13.24 -27.65 0.35
N ASN A 353 -13.77 -26.50 -0.11
CA ASN A 353 -14.90 -26.45 -1.05
C ASN A 353 -14.62 -27.21 -2.34
N ASP A 354 -13.44 -27.02 -2.93
CA ASP A 354 -13.13 -27.60 -4.25
C ASP A 354 -12.21 -28.82 -4.16
N ILE A 355 -11.96 -29.33 -2.94
CA ILE A 355 -11.32 -30.64 -2.75
C ILE A 355 -12.42 -31.68 -2.92
N GLY A 356 -12.62 -32.18 -4.13
CA GLY A 356 -13.77 -33.05 -4.46
C GLY A 356 -13.71 -34.46 -3.86
N ASN A 357 -12.51 -34.97 -3.55
CA ASN A 357 -12.31 -36.32 -3.05
C ASN A 357 -12.18 -36.34 -1.52
N GLU A 358 -13.02 -37.11 -0.84
CA GLU A 358 -12.98 -37.29 0.62
C GLU A 358 -11.67 -37.94 1.11
N ASP A 359 -11.06 -38.81 0.30
CA ASP A 359 -9.75 -39.40 0.64
C ASP A 359 -8.66 -38.31 0.71
N ASP A 360 -8.69 -37.35 -0.20
CA ASP A 360 -7.75 -36.23 -0.22
C ASP A 360 -7.97 -35.30 0.98
N LYS A 361 -9.24 -35.05 1.35
CA LYS A 361 -9.56 -34.29 2.57
C LYS A 361 -9.04 -35.00 3.82
N ALA A 362 -9.16 -36.32 3.90
CA ALA A 362 -8.70 -37.13 5.04
C ALA A 362 -7.16 -37.10 5.24
N LEU A 363 -6.40 -36.78 4.19
CA LEU A 363 -4.95 -36.61 4.23
C LEU A 363 -4.51 -35.25 4.82
N ILE A 364 -5.43 -34.29 4.89
CA ILE A 364 -5.18 -32.94 5.38
C ILE A 364 -5.54 -32.86 6.87
N LYS A 365 -4.64 -32.29 7.67
CA LYS A 365 -4.87 -31.97 9.08
C LYS A 365 -4.87 -30.47 9.29
N SER A 366 -5.71 -30.00 10.20
CA SER A 366 -5.69 -28.65 10.73
C SER A 366 -5.32 -28.65 12.21
N THR A 367 -4.62 -27.61 12.67
CA THR A 367 -4.44 -27.36 14.10
C THR A 367 -5.69 -26.72 14.69
N LYS A 368 -5.86 -26.84 16.01
CA LYS A 368 -6.72 -25.90 16.73
C LYS A 368 -6.20 -24.48 16.49
N MET A 369 -7.13 -23.54 16.43
CA MET A 369 -6.78 -22.13 16.32
C MET A 369 -5.94 -21.68 17.51
N ALA A 370 -4.96 -20.82 17.23
CA ALA A 370 -4.17 -20.17 18.27
C ALA A 370 -4.32 -18.65 18.18
N LEU A 371 -4.44 -18.02 19.34
CA LEU A 371 -4.47 -16.56 19.44
C LEU A 371 -3.07 -16.03 19.16
N ILE A 372 -2.94 -15.11 18.20
CA ILE A 372 -1.66 -14.45 17.90
C ILE A 372 -1.62 -13.02 18.41
N CYS A 373 -2.78 -12.41 18.68
CA CYS A 373 -2.89 -11.06 19.23
C CYS A 373 -4.29 -10.80 19.83
N SER A 374 -4.34 -10.23 21.04
CA SER A 374 -5.59 -9.81 21.70
C SER A 374 -6.07 -8.42 21.25
N SER A 375 -7.31 -8.08 21.61
CA SER A 375 -7.99 -6.78 21.34
C SER A 375 -7.24 -5.54 21.77
N ASP A 376 -6.48 -5.66 22.83
CA ASP A 376 -5.78 -4.60 23.55
C ASP A 376 -4.26 -4.65 23.36
N SER A 377 -3.73 -5.70 22.73
CA SER A 377 -2.30 -5.84 22.54
C SER A 377 -1.80 -4.99 21.37
N ASP A 378 -0.67 -4.31 21.58
CA ASP A 378 0.14 -3.66 20.56
C ASP A 378 1.20 -4.60 19.97
N ILE A 379 1.22 -5.87 20.39
CA ILE A 379 2.18 -6.89 20.01
C ILE A 379 1.46 -8.08 19.37
N VAL A 380 2.06 -8.60 18.32
CA VAL A 380 1.61 -9.77 17.56
C VAL A 380 2.67 -10.86 17.66
N HIS A 381 2.26 -12.08 17.96
CA HIS A 381 3.10 -13.27 17.91
C HIS A 381 2.85 -14.03 16.61
N HIS A 382 3.55 -13.64 15.53
CA HIS A 382 3.29 -14.19 14.21
C HIS A 382 3.87 -15.61 14.03
N PRO A 383 3.10 -16.58 13.46
CA PRO A 383 3.48 -17.99 13.32
C PRO A 383 4.86 -18.25 12.73
N TYR A 384 5.25 -17.41 11.78
CA TYR A 384 6.45 -17.57 10.97
C TYR A 384 7.49 -16.47 11.17
N PHE A 385 7.11 -15.34 11.74
CA PHE A 385 7.95 -14.14 11.77
C PHE A 385 8.24 -13.66 13.20
N GLY A 386 7.77 -14.43 14.19
CA GLY A 386 8.00 -14.14 15.59
C GLY A 386 7.20 -12.93 16.08
N THR A 387 7.70 -12.34 17.16
CA THR A 387 7.03 -11.22 17.82
C THR A 387 7.31 -9.92 17.06
N THR A 388 6.25 -9.25 16.61
CA THR A 388 6.32 -7.93 15.98
C THR A 388 5.34 -6.98 16.64
N ASN A 389 5.67 -5.69 16.62
CA ASN A 389 4.69 -4.66 16.94
C ASN A 389 3.56 -4.68 15.91
N ARG A 390 2.35 -4.39 16.38
CA ARG A 390 1.11 -4.34 15.61
C ARG A 390 1.12 -3.10 14.71
N TYR A 391 1.60 -3.26 13.48
CA TYR A 391 1.70 -2.18 12.48
C TYR A 391 0.95 -2.58 11.22
N GLY A 392 0.11 -1.71 10.67
CA GLY A 392 -0.66 -2.06 9.45
C GLY A 392 -1.93 -2.86 9.70
N TRP A 393 -2.14 -3.28 10.95
CA TRP A 393 -3.18 -4.18 11.43
C TRP A 393 -4.45 -3.41 11.87
N ALA A 394 -4.70 -2.25 11.25
CA ALA A 394 -5.38 -1.08 11.85
C ALA A 394 -6.91 -1.19 12.07
N LYS A 395 -7.50 -2.38 12.01
CA LYS A 395 -8.87 -2.62 12.51
C LYS A 395 -9.00 -3.86 13.39
N MET A 396 -7.89 -4.52 13.68
CA MET A 396 -7.88 -5.76 14.39
C MET A 396 -8.17 -5.53 15.86
N LYS A 397 -9.31 -6.05 16.32
CA LYS A 397 -9.49 -6.33 17.74
C LYS A 397 -8.73 -7.64 18.01
N LYS A 398 -9.14 -8.77 17.46
CA LYS A 398 -8.51 -10.08 17.76
C LYS A 398 -7.89 -10.71 16.51
N GLY A 399 -6.65 -11.22 16.61
CA GLY A 399 -5.96 -11.95 15.54
C GLY A 399 -5.73 -13.42 15.92
N GLU A 400 -6.03 -14.33 15.00
CA GLU A 400 -5.92 -15.76 15.21
C GLU A 400 -5.19 -16.43 14.03
N GLU A 401 -4.52 -17.55 14.30
CA GLU A 401 -3.91 -18.40 13.29
C GLU A 401 -4.63 -19.74 13.16
N HIS A 402 -4.64 -20.27 11.94
CA HIS A 402 -5.06 -21.63 11.62
C HIS A 402 -4.03 -22.27 10.70
N ARG A 403 -3.45 -23.41 11.11
CA ARG A 403 -2.44 -24.12 10.32
C ARG A 403 -3.04 -25.36 9.68
N ILE A 404 -2.72 -25.58 8.42
CA ILE A 404 -3.15 -26.73 7.60
C ILE A 404 -1.89 -27.42 7.06
N PHE A 405 -1.81 -28.74 7.22
CA PHE A 405 -0.64 -29.52 6.83
C PHE A 405 -1.00 -30.95 6.45
N PHE A 406 -0.12 -31.60 5.69
CA PHE A 406 -0.31 -32.98 5.27
C PHE A 406 -0.01 -33.95 6.44
N LYS A 407 -0.86 -34.97 6.61
CA LYS A 407 -0.64 -36.04 7.59
C LYS A 407 0.53 -36.92 7.13
N THR A 408 1.74 -36.65 7.62
CA THR A 408 2.90 -37.53 7.45
C THR A 408 2.73 -38.80 8.28
N ASN A 409 1.86 -39.71 7.83
CA ASN A 409 1.82 -41.10 8.28
C ASN A 409 1.24 -41.99 7.17
N LEU A 410 1.94 -42.04 6.04
CA LEU A 410 1.91 -43.19 5.16
C LEU A 410 3.35 -43.38 4.68
N LYS A 411 4.06 -44.28 5.37
CA LYS A 411 5.19 -44.98 4.76
C LYS A 411 4.69 -45.45 3.40
N ARG A 412 5.08 -44.76 2.32
CA ARG A 412 4.98 -45.30 0.96
C ARG A 412 5.77 -46.60 0.99
N LYS A 413 5.10 -47.72 1.28
CA LYS A 413 5.54 -49.05 0.87
C LYS A 413 5.59 -48.96 -0.65
N ARG A 414 6.72 -48.50 -1.20
CA ARG A 414 7.09 -48.75 -2.58
C ARG A 414 7.06 -50.26 -2.74
N LYS A 415 5.96 -50.80 -3.25
CA LYS A 415 5.99 -52.11 -3.91
C LYS A 415 6.97 -51.93 -5.07
N ARG A 416 8.19 -52.43 -4.89
CA ARG A 416 9.03 -52.82 -6.02
C ARG A 416 8.19 -53.83 -6.81
N ARG A 417 7.82 -53.46 -8.03
CA ARG A 417 7.53 -54.41 -9.10
C ARG A 417 8.69 -54.29 -10.07
#